data_AF-A0A537BI64-F1
#
_entry.id   AF-A0A537BI64-F1
#
_cell.length_a   1.000
_cell.length_b   1.000
_cell.length_c   1.000
_cell.angle_alpha   90.00
_cell.angle_beta   90.00
_cell.angle_gamma   90.00
#
_symmetry.space_group_name_H-M   'P 1'
#
loop_
_entity.id
_entity.type
_entity.pdbx_description
1 polymer ?
#
loop_
_entity_poly.entity_id
_entity_poly.type
_entity_poly.pdbx_seq_one_letter_code
_entity_poly.pdbx_strand_id
1 'polypeptide(L)'
;MATSDILSRFGAVLLDMNGTLMFGGDRFGPDQDYAATYRSLGGSRLAPEVVQAAIPACYGIMERIYNDPARCDSFPRVLDTLRTLPQAKGFDERELKLLEDVIARHERGQ
;
A
#
# COMPACT_ATOMS: atom_id res chain seq x y z
N MET A 1 10.84 22.27 38.74
CA MET A 1 11.66 21.35 37.91
C MET A 1 11.18 21.55 36.48
N ALA A 2 11.89 22.36 35.70
CA ALA A 2 11.46 22.66 34.33
C ALA A 2 11.62 21.39 33.50
N THR A 3 10.51 20.84 33.02
CA THR A 3 10.50 19.86 31.94
C THR A 3 11.24 20.49 30.77
N SER A 4 12.48 20.05 30.54
CA SER A 4 13.24 20.43 29.36
C SER A 4 12.40 20.05 28.16
N ASP A 5 11.83 21.04 27.48
CA ASP A 5 11.13 20.82 26.23
C ASP A 5 12.14 20.26 25.22
N ILE A 6 12.07 18.95 24.99
CA ILE A 6 13.07 18.22 24.21
C ILE A 6 13.16 18.73 22.78
N LEU A 7 12.11 19.38 22.28
CA LEU A 7 12.06 19.91 20.92
C LEU A 7 12.88 21.20 20.79
N SER A 8 13.04 21.98 21.87
CA SER A 8 13.73 23.27 21.87
C SER A 8 15.23 23.20 21.51
N ARG A 9 15.85 22.01 21.51
CA ARG A 9 17.25 21.80 21.13
C ARG A 9 17.48 21.69 19.62
N PHE A 10 16.42 21.51 18.83
CA PHE A 10 16.52 21.31 17.39
C PHE A 10 16.19 22.62 16.66
N GLY A 11 17.05 23.04 15.71
CA GLY A 11 16.81 24.26 14.92
C GLY A 11 15.64 24.14 13.93
N ALA A 12 15.24 22.91 13.61
CA ALA A 12 14.03 22.58 12.86
C ALA A 12 13.50 21.23 13.33
N VAL A 13 12.18 21.05 13.28
CA VAL A 13 11.50 19.78 13.56
C VAL A 13 10.69 19.42 12.31
N LEU A 14 10.92 18.24 11.77
CA LEU A 14 10.07 17.68 10.71
C LEU A 14 9.08 16.73 11.39
N LEU A 15 7.80 17.07 11.31
CA LEU A 15 6.74 16.21 11.81
C LEU A 15 6.24 15.37 10.64
N ASP A 16 6.43 14.06 10.74
CA ASP A 16 5.79 13.14 9.82
C ASP A 16 4.29 13.12 10.15
N MET A 17 3.49 13.63 9.23
CA MET A 17 2.04 13.70 9.34
C MET A 17 1.35 12.53 8.63
N ASN A 18 2.11 11.55 8.12
CA ASN A 18 1.55 10.39 7.46
C ASN A 18 0.66 9.63 8.46
N GLY A 19 -0.62 9.49 8.14
CA GLY A 19 -1.61 8.85 9.00
C GLY A 19 -2.13 9.66 10.21
N THR A 20 -1.70 10.90 10.44
CA THR A 20 -2.08 11.65 11.67
C THR A 20 -3.10 12.79 11.47
N LEU A 21 -3.27 13.35 10.27
CA LEU A 21 -4.15 14.52 10.07
C LEU A 21 -5.21 14.39 8.98
N MET A 22 -5.26 13.27 8.26
CA MET A 22 -6.26 12.99 7.22
C MET A 22 -6.96 11.67 7.53
N PHE A 23 -8.13 11.75 8.17
CA PHE A 23 -8.99 10.59 8.41
C PHE A 23 -9.48 10.02 7.08
N GLY A 24 -9.13 8.76 6.78
CA GLY A 24 -9.68 8.01 5.64
C GLY A 24 -8.69 7.46 4.60
N GLY A 25 -7.37 7.56 4.82
CA GLY A 25 -6.35 6.86 4.01
C GLY A 25 -6.32 5.34 4.22
N ASP A 26 -5.40 4.65 3.54
CA ASP A 26 -5.15 3.19 3.57
C ASP A 26 -6.38 2.33 3.85
N ARG A 27 -7.18 2.11 2.80
CA ARG A 27 -8.33 1.22 2.81
C ARG A 27 -7.94 -0.18 2.38
N PHE A 28 -7.22 -0.89 3.26
CA PHE A 28 -6.81 -2.28 3.06
C PHE A 28 -7.53 -3.29 3.99
N GLY A 29 -8.64 -2.87 4.59
CA GLY A 29 -9.45 -3.71 5.45
C GLY A 29 -10.14 -4.87 4.72
N PRO A 30 -10.62 -5.89 5.46
CA PRO A 30 -11.30 -7.05 4.89
C PRO A 30 -12.63 -6.72 4.18
N ASP A 31 -13.25 -5.58 4.53
CA ASP A 31 -14.55 -5.15 3.99
C ASP A 31 -14.44 -4.42 2.64
N GLN A 32 -13.23 -4.29 2.09
CA GLN A 32 -13.00 -3.58 0.83
C GLN A 32 -13.28 -4.47 -0.39
N ASP A 33 -13.90 -3.89 -1.41
CA ASP A 33 -14.15 -4.56 -2.69
C ASP A 33 -13.09 -4.16 -3.73
N TYR A 34 -11.95 -4.84 -3.69
CA TYR A 34 -10.85 -4.57 -4.62
C TYR A 34 -11.22 -4.95 -6.06
N ALA A 35 -12.08 -5.96 -6.21
CA ALA A 35 -12.55 -6.39 -7.52
C ALA A 35 -13.39 -5.30 -8.19
N ALA A 36 -14.27 -4.62 -7.46
CA ALA A 36 -15.02 -3.48 -7.97
C ALA A 36 -14.10 -2.34 -8.42
N THR A 37 -13.08 -2.00 -7.62
CA THR A 37 -12.08 -0.99 -8.01
C THR A 37 -11.35 -1.39 -9.28
N TYR A 38 -10.89 -2.64 -9.39
CA TYR A 38 -10.25 -3.19 -10.59
C TYR A 38 -11.17 -3.10 -11.82
N ARG A 39 -12.46 -3.43 -11.70
CA ARG A 39 -13.43 -3.29 -12.79
C ARG A 39 -13.62 -1.82 -13.19
N SER A 40 -13.68 -0.91 -12.23
CA SER A 40 -13.82 0.54 -12.49
C SER A 40 -12.62 1.13 -13.24
N LEU A 41 -11.44 0.51 -13.11
CA LEU A 41 -10.20 0.85 -13.81
C LEU A 41 -10.13 0.25 -15.23
N GLY A 42 -11.17 -0.46 -15.68
CA GLY A 42 -11.21 -1.12 -16.98
C GLY A 42 -10.61 -2.52 -16.98
N GLY A 43 -10.37 -3.09 -15.79
CA GLY A 43 -10.01 -4.49 -15.62
C GLY A 43 -11.17 -5.40 -16.00
N SER A 44 -10.88 -6.46 -16.78
CA SER A 44 -11.93 -7.38 -17.24
C SER A 44 -11.58 -8.86 -17.12
N ARG A 45 -10.29 -9.20 -16.96
CA ARG A 45 -9.77 -10.55 -17.17
C ARG A 45 -9.57 -11.34 -15.89
N LEU A 46 -9.25 -10.68 -14.79
CA LEU A 46 -9.05 -11.35 -13.51
C LEU A 46 -10.39 -11.65 -12.83
N ALA A 47 -10.51 -12.87 -12.30
CA ALA A 47 -11.66 -13.23 -11.48
C ALA A 47 -11.67 -12.39 -10.18
N PRO A 48 -12.84 -12.02 -9.64
CA PRO A 48 -12.94 -11.22 -8.41
C PRO A 48 -12.13 -11.79 -7.24
N GLU A 49 -12.17 -13.12 -7.06
CA GLU A 49 -11.49 -13.83 -5.97
C GLU A 49 -9.97 -13.71 -6.08
N VAL A 50 -9.47 -13.65 -7.31
CA VAL A 50 -8.05 -13.49 -7.61
C VAL A 50 -7.58 -12.08 -7.25
N VAL A 51 -8.34 -11.06 -7.62
CA VAL A 51 -8.05 -9.66 -7.24
C VAL A 51 -8.13 -9.50 -5.72
N GLN A 52 -9.17 -10.07 -5.11
CA GLN A 52 -9.41 -10.01 -3.67
C GLN A 52 -8.32 -10.71 -2.85
N ALA A 53 -7.64 -11.70 -3.44
CA ALA A 53 -6.49 -12.36 -2.82
C ALA A 53 -5.15 -11.64 -3.08
N ALA A 54 -4.94 -11.12 -4.30
CA ALA A 54 -3.67 -10.53 -4.70
C ALA A 54 -3.39 -9.19 -3.99
N ILE A 55 -4.40 -8.34 -3.81
CA ILE A 55 -4.22 -7.00 -3.23
C ILE A 55 -3.78 -7.07 -1.76
N PRO A 56 -4.47 -7.80 -0.85
CA PRO A 56 -4.00 -7.93 0.53
C PRO A 56 -2.67 -8.68 0.64
N ALA A 57 -2.40 -9.64 -0.24
CA ALA A 57 -1.12 -10.35 -0.25
C ALA A 57 0.05 -9.42 -0.61
N CYS A 58 -0.14 -8.52 -1.58
CA CYS A 58 0.85 -7.50 -1.92
C CYS A 58 1.06 -6.54 -0.75
N TYR A 59 -0.05 -5.99 -0.23
CA TYR A 59 -0.01 -5.04 0.89
C TYR A 59 0.69 -5.64 2.12
N GLY A 60 0.35 -6.88 2.51
CA GLY A 60 0.97 -7.53 3.67
C GLY A 60 2.47 -7.84 3.50
N ILE A 61 2.98 -7.97 2.27
CA ILE A 61 4.43 -8.04 2.03
C ILE A 61 5.06 -6.66 2.21
N MET A 62 4.45 -5.64 1.61
CA MET A 62 4.93 -4.26 1.67
C MET A 62 4.93 -3.71 3.11
N GLU A 63 3.86 -3.94 3.87
CA GLU A 63 3.76 -3.58 5.29
C GLU A 63 4.86 -4.26 6.12
N ARG A 64 5.16 -5.54 5.87
CA ARG A 64 6.25 -6.24 6.56
C ARG A 64 7.61 -5.62 6.26
N ILE A 65 7.85 -5.19 5.02
CA ILE A 65 9.10 -4.54 4.63
C ILE A 65 9.17 -3.13 5.21
N TYR A 66 8.06 -2.39 5.23
CA TYR A 66 7.98 -1.07 5.85
C TYR A 66 8.38 -1.10 7.33
N ASN A 67 7.92 -2.13 8.04
CA ASN A 67 8.21 -2.33 9.47
C ASN A 67 9.59 -2.97 9.75
N ASP A 68 10.39 -3.28 8.73
CA ASP A 68 11.73 -3.85 8.87
C ASP A 68 12.79 -2.73 8.82
N PRO A 69 13.42 -2.35 9.95
CA PRO A 69 14.40 -1.25 9.98
C PRO A 69 15.63 -1.52 9.11
N ALA A 70 15.96 -2.79 8.83
CA ALA A 70 17.08 -3.13 7.95
C ALA A 70 16.78 -2.82 6.47
N ARG A 71 15.52 -2.50 6.14
CA ARG A 71 15.08 -2.19 4.78
C ARG A 71 14.56 -0.78 4.59
N CYS A 72 14.83 0.14 5.52
CA CYS A 72 14.42 1.54 5.42
C CYS A 72 14.79 2.22 4.08
N ASP A 73 15.94 1.85 3.51
CA ASP A 73 16.44 2.42 2.25
C ASP A 73 16.21 1.51 1.03
N SER A 74 15.42 0.44 1.17
CA SER A 74 15.22 -0.59 0.13
C SER A 74 13.76 -1.02 -0.02
N PHE A 75 12.84 -0.07 0.10
CA PHE A 75 11.42 -0.33 -0.10
C PHE A 75 11.12 -0.70 -1.56
N PRO A 76 10.42 -1.82 -1.83
CA PRO A 76 10.19 -2.30 -3.19
C PRO A 76 9.11 -1.49 -3.90
N ARG A 77 9.09 -1.58 -5.23
CA ARG A 77 7.94 -1.12 -6.02
C ARG A 77 6.78 -2.11 -5.89
N VAL A 78 5.55 -1.60 -5.94
CA VAL A 78 4.32 -2.40 -5.93
C VAL A 78 4.35 -3.44 -7.04
N LEU A 79 4.65 -3.02 -8.27
CA LEU A 79 4.72 -3.90 -9.43
C LEU A 79 5.71 -5.07 -9.27
N ASP A 80 6.88 -4.81 -8.67
CA ASP A 80 7.88 -5.86 -8.43
C ASP A 80 7.40 -6.84 -7.36
N THR A 81 6.71 -6.34 -6.33
CA THR A 81 6.09 -7.19 -5.30
C THR A 81 5.00 -8.07 -5.91
N LEU A 82 4.10 -7.51 -6.73
CA LEU A 82 3.05 -8.24 -7.43
C LEU A 82 3.64 -9.38 -8.28
N ARG A 83 4.73 -9.13 -9.02
CA ARG A 83 5.38 -10.17 -9.85
C ARG A 83 5.90 -11.37 -9.06
N THR A 84 6.21 -11.19 -7.78
CA THR A 84 6.67 -12.28 -6.91
C THR A 84 5.54 -13.10 -6.29
N LEU A 85 4.29 -12.62 -6.35
CA LEU A 85 3.16 -13.29 -5.73
C LEU A 85 2.77 -14.56 -6.49
N PRO A 86 2.60 -15.70 -5.79
CA PRO A 86 1.98 -16.89 -6.38
C PRO A 86 0.61 -16.60 -7.01
N GLN A 87 -0.17 -15.70 -6.40
CA GLN A 87 -1.50 -15.30 -6.84
C GLN A 87 -1.49 -14.54 -8.16
N ALA A 88 -0.38 -13.85 -8.48
CA ALA A 88 -0.23 -13.06 -9.70
C ALA A 88 0.60 -13.76 -10.78
N LYS A 89 0.93 -15.04 -10.57
CA LYS A 89 1.70 -15.83 -11.52
C LYS A 89 0.94 -15.96 -12.84
N GLY A 90 1.57 -15.53 -13.92
CA GLY A 90 1.01 -15.62 -15.28
C GLY A 90 0.09 -14.45 -15.66
N PHE A 91 -0.04 -13.43 -14.80
CA PHE A 91 -0.66 -12.18 -15.23
C PHE A 91 0.27 -11.47 -16.21
N ASP A 92 -0.33 -10.83 -17.22
CA ASP A 92 0.45 -9.96 -18.08
C ASP A 92 0.65 -8.59 -17.43
N GLU A 93 1.52 -7.81 -18.06
CA GLU A 93 1.94 -6.50 -17.59
C GLU A 93 0.77 -5.52 -17.44
N ARG A 94 -0.27 -5.63 -18.27
CA ARG A 94 -1.43 -4.75 -18.18
C ARG A 94 -2.24 -5.05 -16.92
N GLU A 95 -2.48 -6.33 -16.63
CA GLU A 95 -3.20 -6.74 -15.43
C GLU A 95 -2.43 -6.36 -14.16
N LEU A 96 -1.10 -6.51 -14.16
CA LEU A 96 -0.26 -6.10 -13.03
C LEU A 96 -0.32 -4.59 -12.76
N LYS A 97 -0.32 -3.76 -13.82
CA LYS A 97 -0.47 -2.30 -13.68
C LYS A 97 -1.85 -1.91 -13.15
N LEU A 98 -2.91 -2.60 -13.59
CA LEU A 98 -4.25 -2.34 -13.05
C LEU A 98 -4.33 -2.68 -11.55
N LEU A 99 -3.65 -3.74 -11.09
CA LEU A 99 -3.57 -4.07 -9.66
C LEU A 99 -2.74 -3.05 -8.87
N GLU A 100 -1.65 -2.52 -9.45
CA GLU A 100 -0.89 -1.41 -8.88
C GLU A 100 -1.77 -0.15 -8.73
N ASP A 101 -2.60 0.16 -9.74
CA ASP A 101 -3.54 1.28 -9.67
C ASP A 101 -4.65 1.06 -8.61
N VAL A 102 -5.09 -0.18 -8.39
CA VAL A 102 -6.01 -0.51 -7.30
C VAL A 102 -5.36 -0.20 -5.96
N ILE A 103 -4.12 -0.64 -5.73
CA ILE A 103 -3.37 -0.34 -4.49
C ILE A 103 -3.28 1.18 -4.29
N ALA A 104 -2.89 1.93 -5.32
CA ALA A 104 -2.77 3.38 -5.23
C ALA A 104 -4.09 4.10 -4.90
N ARG A 105 -5.23 3.59 -5.40
CA ARG A 105 -6.56 4.13 -5.04
C ARG A 105 -6.91 3.85 -3.59
N HIS A 106 -6.69 2.62 -3.13
CA HIS A 106 -6.98 2.22 -1.77
C HIS A 106 -6.06 2.90 -0.73
N GLU A 107 -4.77 3.13 -1.06
CA GLU A 107 -3.85 3.95 -0.24
C GLU A 107 -4.39 5.36 -0.02
N ARG A 108 -4.97 5.95 -1.07
CA ARG A 108 -5.62 7.28 -1.01
C ARG A 108 -6.99 7.28 -0.37
N GLY A 109 -7.52 6.11 -0.03
CA GLY A 109 -8.89 5.96 0.46
C GLY A 109 -9.95 6.28 -0.59
N GLN A 110 -9.75 5.86 -1.84
CA GLN A 110 -10.70 6.04 -2.94
C GLN A 110 -11.35 4.73 -3.34
#